data_AF-A0A1I7J7L4-F1
#
_entry.id   AF-A0A1I7J7L4-F1
#
_cell.length_a   1.000
_cell.length_b   1.000
_cell.length_c   1.000
_cell.angle_alpha   90.00
_cell.angle_beta   90.00
_cell.angle_gamma   90.00
#
_symmetry.space_group_name_H-M   'P 1'
#
loop_
_entity.id
_entity.type
_entity.pdbx_description
1 polymer ?
#
loop_
_entity_poly.entity_id
_entity_poly.type
_entity_poly.pdbx_seq_one_letter_code
_entity_poly.pdbx_strand_id
1 'polypeptide(L)'
;MAAMLLCAASPVWALELQNQNFSDDEIFSAVVARFKKPLLHRFNPAATGEPKPLLVLGPALKFGAKIKSQTFTHLTQQELVAEQHAVFILVDNARPDLERSALYVNYDIPSNASFGVLKVYPKDGVLVAETHDSYRSSSGARATYGKLYKGVACRDNTEMAWRWNYYTRNGSSGRCPETVFTEFTD
;
A
#
# COMPACT_ATOMS: atom_id res chain seq x y z
N MET A 1 26.79 32.33 2.93
CA MET A 1 25.65 31.49 2.50
C MET A 1 26.11 30.05 2.48
N ALA A 2 25.73 29.27 3.50
CA ALA A 2 26.04 27.83 3.55
C ALA A 2 24.81 27.08 3.03
N ALA A 3 24.90 26.52 1.83
CA ALA A 3 23.93 25.57 1.32
C ALA A 3 24.12 24.25 2.09
N MET A 4 23.29 24.01 3.11
CA MET A 4 23.20 22.68 3.70
C MET A 4 22.55 21.75 2.67
N LEU A 5 23.37 20.92 2.04
CA LEU A 5 22.94 19.73 1.32
C LEU A 5 22.25 18.81 2.34
N LEU A 6 20.91 18.87 2.36
CA LEU A 6 20.07 17.85 2.98
C LEU A 6 20.27 16.56 2.17
N CYS A 7 21.26 15.76 2.56
CA CYS A 7 21.32 14.36 2.15
C CYS A 7 20.02 13.71 2.61
N ALA A 8 19.13 13.43 1.65
CA ALA A 8 17.99 12.57 1.84
C ALA A 8 18.55 11.19 2.20
N ALA A 9 18.71 10.93 3.49
CA ALA A 9 19.15 9.64 3.99
C ALA A 9 18.05 8.63 3.68
N SER A 10 18.24 7.87 2.61
CA SER A 10 17.53 6.62 2.42
C SER A 10 17.67 5.78 3.70
N PRO A 11 16.61 5.11 4.17
CA PRO A 11 16.69 4.27 5.35
C PRO A 11 17.76 3.23 5.09
N VAL A 12 18.67 3.09 6.06
CA VAL A 12 19.85 2.21 6.06
C VAL A 12 19.49 0.73 5.77
N TRP A 13 18.20 0.40 5.74
CA TRP A 13 17.66 -0.95 5.57
C TRP A 13 17.36 -1.35 4.11
N ALA A 14 17.17 -0.39 3.20
CA ALA A 14 17.11 -0.66 1.75
C ALA A 14 18.52 -0.92 1.16
N LEU A 15 19.56 -0.62 1.93
CA LEU A 15 20.96 -0.57 1.48
C LEU A 15 21.51 -1.92 1.02
N GLU A 16 21.00 -3.07 1.48
CA GLU A 16 21.65 -4.36 1.19
C GLU A 16 21.13 -5.10 -0.06
N LEU A 17 19.83 -5.02 -0.38
CA LEU A 17 19.36 -5.43 -1.73
C LEU A 17 19.84 -4.42 -2.79
N GLN A 18 19.97 -3.14 -2.40
CA GLN A 18 20.68 -2.14 -3.20
C GLN A 18 22.18 -2.46 -3.32
N ASN A 19 22.83 -3.06 -2.32
CA ASN A 19 24.21 -3.59 -2.42
C ASN A 19 24.29 -4.81 -3.36
N GLN A 20 23.18 -5.51 -3.59
CA GLN A 20 23.03 -6.54 -4.63
C GLN A 20 22.51 -5.96 -5.96
N ASN A 21 22.55 -4.63 -6.12
CA ASN A 21 22.13 -3.86 -7.30
C ASN A 21 20.63 -3.88 -7.65
N PHE A 22 19.74 -4.32 -6.76
CA PHE A 22 18.30 -4.17 -6.99
C PHE A 22 17.81 -2.79 -6.55
N SER A 23 17.11 -2.12 -7.45
CA SER A 23 16.45 -0.85 -7.20
C SER A 23 15.19 -1.02 -6.33
N ASP A 24 14.76 0.06 -5.70
CA ASP A 24 13.48 0.07 -4.96
C ASP A 24 12.30 -0.31 -5.85
N ASP A 25 12.32 0.09 -7.14
CA ASP A 25 11.30 -0.31 -8.10
C ASP A 25 11.25 -1.82 -8.29
N GLU A 26 12.41 -2.49 -8.44
CA GLU A 26 12.45 -3.96 -8.59
C GLU A 26 11.93 -4.67 -7.34
N ILE A 27 12.34 -4.20 -6.15
CA ILE A 27 11.92 -4.77 -4.87
C ILE A 27 10.41 -4.66 -4.71
N PHE A 28 9.85 -3.45 -4.87
CA PHE A 28 8.42 -3.26 -4.68
C PHE A 28 7.58 -3.78 -5.86
N SER A 29 8.15 -3.90 -7.06
CA SER A 29 7.51 -4.59 -8.18
C SER A 29 7.29 -6.06 -7.84
N ALA A 30 8.27 -6.74 -7.23
CA ALA A 30 8.10 -8.12 -6.77
C ALA A 30 7.01 -8.24 -5.69
N VAL A 31 6.99 -7.31 -4.73
CA VAL A 31 5.97 -7.24 -3.67
C VAL A 31 4.57 -7.04 -4.26
N VAL A 32 4.38 -6.07 -5.15
CA VAL A 32 3.09 -5.76 -5.75
C VAL A 32 2.62 -6.88 -6.69
N ALA A 33 3.53 -7.46 -7.47
CA ALA A 33 3.21 -8.56 -8.39
C ALA A 33 2.60 -9.76 -7.66
N ARG A 34 3.07 -10.06 -6.43
CA ARG A 34 2.52 -11.11 -5.57
C ARG A 34 1.02 -10.93 -5.29
N PHE A 35 0.55 -9.70 -5.27
CA PHE A 35 -0.81 -9.31 -4.94
C PHE A 35 -1.57 -8.63 -6.08
N LYS A 36 -1.17 -8.85 -7.33
CA LYS A 36 -1.81 -8.22 -8.50
C LYS A 36 -3.33 -8.42 -8.47
N LYS A 37 -3.83 -9.65 -8.32
CA LYS A 37 -5.28 -9.93 -8.35
C LYS A 37 -6.10 -9.13 -7.32
N PRO A 38 -5.81 -9.17 -6.00
CA PRO A 38 -6.58 -8.38 -5.03
C PRO A 38 -6.40 -6.86 -5.20
N LEU A 39 -5.27 -6.38 -5.71
CA LEU A 39 -5.02 -4.96 -5.95
C LEU A 39 -5.69 -4.42 -7.22
N LEU A 40 -6.28 -5.29 -8.05
CA LEU A 40 -7.11 -4.90 -9.20
C LEU A 40 -8.61 -4.90 -8.87
N HIS A 41 -8.98 -5.13 -7.61
CA HIS A 41 -10.38 -5.01 -7.18
C HIS A 41 -10.93 -3.59 -7.43
N ARG A 42 -12.23 -3.48 -7.64
CA ARG A 42 -12.94 -2.22 -7.84
C ARG A 42 -14.23 -2.20 -7.04
N PHE A 43 -14.37 -1.19 -6.20
CA PHE A 43 -15.66 -0.88 -5.58
C PHE A 43 -16.55 -0.03 -6.50
N ASN A 44 -15.97 0.83 -7.34
CA ASN A 44 -16.69 1.61 -8.34
C ASN A 44 -16.86 0.79 -9.64
N PRO A 45 -18.07 0.32 -9.98
CA PRO A 45 -18.31 -0.48 -11.19
C PRO A 45 -18.21 0.34 -12.48
N ALA A 46 -18.33 1.67 -12.41
CA ALA A 46 -18.28 2.56 -13.55
C ALA A 46 -16.85 3.07 -13.86
N ALA A 47 -15.85 2.71 -13.04
CA ALA A 47 -14.47 3.11 -13.29
C ALA A 47 -13.97 2.52 -14.63
N THR A 48 -13.43 3.37 -15.50
CA THR A 48 -12.86 3.01 -16.80
C THR A 48 -11.33 3.09 -16.77
N GLY A 49 -10.64 2.27 -17.58
CA GLY A 49 -9.18 2.14 -17.59
C GLY A 49 -8.67 0.86 -16.92
N GLU A 50 -7.44 0.43 -17.19
CA GLU A 50 -6.81 -0.68 -16.46
C GLU A 50 -6.33 -0.18 -15.10
N PRO A 51 -6.76 -0.78 -13.96
CA PRO A 51 -6.33 -0.30 -12.66
C PRO A 51 -4.84 -0.63 -12.51
N LYS A 52 -4.04 0.38 -12.18
CA LYS A 52 -2.65 0.15 -11.78
C LYS A 52 -2.62 -0.04 -10.26
N PRO A 53 -2.04 -1.13 -9.74
CA PRO A 53 -1.96 -1.35 -8.31
C PRO A 53 -1.36 -0.15 -7.58
N LEU A 54 -1.94 0.20 -6.42
CA LEU A 54 -1.48 1.30 -5.59
C LEU A 54 -0.59 0.77 -4.47
N LEU A 55 0.65 1.23 -4.42
CA LEU A 55 1.58 1.01 -3.32
C LEU A 55 1.59 2.24 -2.42
N VAL A 56 1.43 2.03 -1.13
CA VAL A 56 1.56 3.04 -0.10
C VAL A 56 2.61 2.58 0.88
N LEU A 57 3.48 3.48 1.31
CA LEU A 57 4.52 3.18 2.26
C LEU A 57 4.19 3.79 3.63
N GLY A 58 4.41 3.00 4.68
CA GLY A 58 4.27 3.41 6.05
C GLY A 58 5.38 4.36 6.48
N PRO A 59 5.19 5.11 7.58
CA PRO A 59 6.13 6.14 8.03
C PRO A 59 7.51 5.61 8.44
N ALA A 60 7.64 4.31 8.73
CA ALA A 60 8.93 3.69 9.03
C ALA A 60 9.82 3.55 7.78
N LEU A 61 9.23 3.57 6.59
CA LEU A 61 9.92 3.52 5.31
C LEU A 61 10.06 4.93 4.76
N LYS A 62 11.25 5.52 4.91
CA LYS A 62 11.57 6.80 4.28
C LYS A 62 12.03 6.54 2.85
N PHE A 63 11.57 7.29 1.86
CA PHE A 63 12.21 7.29 0.54
C PHE A 63 12.52 8.72 0.16
N GLY A 64 13.73 8.95 -0.37
CA GLY A 64 14.16 10.28 -0.80
C GLY A 64 13.40 10.81 -2.01
N ALA A 65 12.75 9.93 -2.80
CA ALA A 65 11.99 10.28 -3.99
C ALA A 65 10.85 9.29 -4.26
N LYS A 66 9.84 9.74 -5.03
CA LYS A 66 8.73 8.90 -5.50
C LYS A 66 9.24 7.83 -6.47
N ILE A 67 9.02 6.56 -6.14
CA ILE A 67 9.35 5.42 -7.02
C ILE A 67 8.58 5.55 -8.35
N LYS A 68 9.32 5.55 -9.46
CA LYS A 68 8.77 5.66 -10.82
C LYS A 68 8.66 4.28 -11.46
N SER A 69 7.66 3.51 -11.04
CA SER A 69 7.43 2.16 -11.55
C SER A 69 6.53 2.14 -12.79
N GLN A 70 6.78 1.18 -13.69
CA GLN A 70 5.85 0.86 -14.78
C GLN A 70 4.71 -0.07 -14.33
N THR A 71 4.86 -0.79 -13.22
CA THR A 71 3.95 -1.88 -12.81
C THR A 71 2.97 -1.47 -11.71
N PHE A 72 3.31 -0.47 -10.89
CA PHE A 72 2.44 0.09 -9.85
C PHE A 72 2.52 1.62 -9.78
N THR A 73 1.59 2.25 -9.07
CA THR A 73 1.64 3.67 -8.71
C THR A 73 1.98 3.77 -7.23
N HIS A 74 3.07 4.44 -6.90
CA HIS A 74 3.38 4.78 -5.51
C HIS A 74 2.62 6.05 -5.12
N LEU A 75 1.89 6.00 -4.01
CA LEU A 75 1.25 7.16 -3.38
C LEU A 75 1.82 7.36 -1.97
N THR A 76 2.02 8.61 -1.60
CA THR A 76 2.13 8.98 -0.18
C THR A 76 0.81 8.71 0.52
N GLN A 77 0.83 8.54 1.85
CA GLN A 77 -0.42 8.43 2.63
C GLN A 77 -1.31 9.67 2.46
N GLN A 78 -0.71 10.86 2.30
CA GLN A 78 -1.46 12.09 2.06
C GLN A 78 -2.17 12.07 0.70
N GLU A 79 -1.49 11.68 -0.37
CA GLU A 79 -2.10 11.50 -1.70
C GLU A 79 -3.21 10.44 -1.67
N LEU A 80 -2.97 9.30 -1.01
CA LEU A 80 -3.96 8.25 -0.83
C LEU A 80 -5.24 8.80 -0.19
N VAL A 81 -5.10 9.51 0.93
CA VAL A 81 -6.24 10.08 1.67
C VAL A 81 -6.91 11.20 0.89
N ALA A 82 -6.13 12.06 0.23
CA ALA A 82 -6.64 13.17 -0.57
C ALA A 82 -7.40 12.69 -1.81
N GLU A 83 -7.02 11.55 -2.40
CA GLU A 83 -7.70 10.95 -3.54
C GLU A 83 -8.80 9.95 -3.13
N GLN A 84 -8.83 9.55 -1.86
CA GLN A 84 -9.83 8.62 -1.29
C GLN A 84 -9.89 7.26 -2.00
N HIS A 85 -8.71 6.66 -2.17
CA HIS A 85 -8.57 5.29 -2.69
C HIS A 85 -8.87 4.25 -1.61
N ALA A 86 -9.52 3.16 -2.00
CA ALA A 86 -9.88 2.05 -1.13
C ALA A 86 -9.04 0.79 -1.40
N VAL A 87 -8.48 0.63 -2.60
CA VAL A 87 -7.72 -0.58 -2.99
C VAL A 87 -6.25 -0.25 -3.12
N PHE A 88 -5.47 -0.63 -2.12
CA PHE A 88 -4.02 -0.41 -2.06
C PHE A 88 -3.34 -1.50 -1.24
N ILE A 89 -2.03 -1.66 -1.43
CA ILE A 89 -1.14 -2.34 -0.50
C ILE A 89 -0.38 -1.30 0.31
N LEU A 90 -0.47 -1.40 1.63
CA LEU A 90 0.34 -0.63 2.57
C LEU A 90 1.52 -1.50 3.00
N VAL A 91 2.73 -1.04 2.74
CA VAL A 91 3.94 -1.64 3.30
C VAL A 91 4.36 -0.81 4.51
N ASP A 92 4.10 -1.33 5.70
CA ASP A 92 4.37 -0.60 6.94
C ASP A 92 5.85 -0.62 7.34
N ASN A 93 6.52 -1.72 7.04
CA ASN A 93 7.90 -1.94 7.44
C ASN A 93 8.58 -2.96 6.53
N ALA A 94 9.89 -2.83 6.37
CA ALA A 94 10.73 -3.81 5.69
C ALA A 94 12.04 -3.96 6.48
N ARG A 95 12.46 -5.21 6.72
CA ARG A 95 13.69 -5.52 7.46
C ARG A 95 14.49 -6.62 6.75
N PRO A 96 15.83 -6.54 6.71
CA PRO A 96 16.62 -7.64 6.19
C PRO A 96 16.50 -8.89 7.09
N ASP A 97 16.73 -10.07 6.51
CA ASP A 97 16.98 -11.28 7.28
C ASP A 97 18.35 -11.23 7.99
N LEU A 98 18.59 -12.20 8.88
CA LEU A 98 19.84 -12.25 9.68
C LEU A 98 21.09 -12.40 8.81
N GLU A 99 20.97 -13.14 7.71
CA GLU A 99 22.06 -13.38 6.75
C GLU A 99 22.15 -12.28 5.68
N ARG A 100 21.24 -11.29 5.70
CA ARG A 100 21.12 -10.20 4.73
C ARG A 100 20.98 -10.67 3.26
N SER A 101 20.43 -11.87 3.08
CA SER A 101 20.13 -12.49 1.78
C SER A 101 18.70 -12.18 1.30
N ALA A 102 17.84 -11.68 2.18
CA ALA A 102 16.43 -11.45 1.93
C ALA A 102 15.88 -10.23 2.68
N LEU A 103 14.72 -9.75 2.24
CA LEU A 103 13.96 -8.67 2.88
C LEU A 103 12.59 -9.19 3.32
N TYR A 104 12.29 -9.07 4.60
CA TYR A 104 10.98 -9.31 5.17
C TYR A 104 10.13 -8.05 5.12
N VAL A 105 9.09 -8.07 4.31
CA VAL A 105 8.20 -6.94 4.03
C VAL A 105 6.86 -7.16 4.72
N ASN A 106 6.56 -6.34 5.73
CA ASN A 106 5.27 -6.34 6.40
C ASN A 106 4.25 -5.59 5.54
N TYR A 107 3.11 -6.22 5.26
CA TYR A 107 2.09 -5.63 4.39
C TYR A 107 0.68 -5.71 5.00
N ASP A 108 -0.17 -4.78 4.56
CA ASP A 108 -1.62 -4.80 4.72
C ASP A 108 -2.30 -4.50 3.37
N ILE A 109 -3.35 -5.25 3.05
CA ILE A 109 -4.27 -5.03 1.93
C ILE A 109 -5.68 -4.95 2.53
N PRO A 110 -6.11 -3.75 2.96
CA PRO A 110 -7.34 -3.61 3.72
C PRO A 110 -8.59 -4.00 2.91
N SER A 111 -8.56 -3.87 1.57
CA SER A 111 -9.69 -4.18 0.69
C SER A 111 -10.10 -5.66 0.68
N ASN A 112 -9.17 -6.58 0.95
CA ASN A 112 -9.45 -8.01 1.07
C ASN A 112 -9.18 -8.56 2.48
N ALA A 113 -8.92 -7.66 3.43
CA ALA A 113 -8.59 -7.94 4.81
C ALA A 113 -7.35 -8.82 5.01
N SER A 114 -6.39 -8.79 4.09
CA SER A 114 -5.15 -9.58 4.18
C SER A 114 -4.01 -8.75 4.74
N PHE A 115 -3.23 -9.33 5.65
CA PHE A 115 -2.01 -8.73 6.16
C PHE A 115 -1.00 -9.82 6.49
N GLY A 116 0.28 -9.49 6.59
CA GLY A 116 1.31 -10.47 6.92
C GLY A 116 2.71 -10.01 6.57
N VAL A 117 3.56 -10.99 6.27
CA VAL A 117 4.97 -10.78 5.96
C VAL A 117 5.31 -11.53 4.67
N LEU A 118 5.91 -10.83 3.72
CA LEU A 118 6.57 -11.43 2.56
C LEU A 118 8.06 -11.60 2.83
N LYS A 119 8.66 -12.67 2.32
CA LYS A 119 10.10 -12.79 2.13
C LYS A 119 10.43 -12.46 0.67
N VAL A 120 11.20 -11.42 0.45
CA VAL A 120 11.69 -11.00 -0.88
C VAL A 120 13.16 -11.38 -0.99
N TYR A 121 13.53 -12.17 -1.99
CA TYR A 121 14.89 -12.68 -2.12
C TYR A 121 15.26 -12.92 -3.59
N PRO A 122 16.56 -12.85 -3.94
CA PRO A 122 17.00 -13.15 -5.30
C PRO A 122 16.93 -14.66 -5.56
N LYS A 123 16.41 -15.03 -6.73
CA LYS A 123 16.39 -16.40 -7.24
C LYS A 123 16.57 -16.36 -8.74
N ASP A 124 17.56 -17.09 -9.26
CA ASP A 124 17.83 -17.18 -10.69
C ASP A 124 18.01 -15.82 -11.38
N GLY A 125 18.60 -14.85 -10.67
CA GLY A 125 18.85 -13.49 -11.18
C GLY A 125 17.64 -12.54 -11.15
N VAL A 126 16.50 -12.95 -10.58
CA VAL A 126 15.32 -12.10 -10.40
C VAL A 126 14.88 -12.05 -8.94
N LEU A 127 14.17 -10.99 -8.54
CA LEU A 127 13.55 -10.94 -7.22
C LEU A 127 12.26 -11.74 -7.18
N VAL A 128 12.15 -12.60 -6.17
CA VAL A 128 10.96 -13.39 -5.88
C VAL A 128 10.40 -12.97 -4.53
N ALA A 129 9.09 -12.75 -4.46
CA ALA A 129 8.37 -12.45 -3.23
C ALA A 129 7.49 -13.64 -2.85
N GLU A 130 7.81 -14.30 -1.73
CA GLU A 130 7.05 -15.42 -1.18
C GLU A 130 6.34 -15.04 0.10
N THR A 131 5.18 -15.66 0.34
CA THR A 131 4.45 -15.47 1.59
C THR A 131 5.20 -16.19 2.72
N HIS A 132 5.70 -15.44 3.68
CA HIS A 132 6.25 -15.99 4.92
C HIS A 132 5.12 -16.26 5.92
N ASP A 133 4.35 -15.21 6.22
CA ASP A 133 3.13 -15.28 7.03
C ASP A 133 2.01 -14.52 6.32
N SER A 134 0.78 -15.04 6.41
CA SER A 134 -0.42 -14.36 5.88
C SER A 134 -1.64 -14.68 6.72
N TYR A 135 -2.37 -13.63 7.08
CA TYR A 135 -3.56 -13.70 7.91
C TYR A 135 -4.72 -12.94 7.25
N ARG A 136 -5.93 -13.14 7.77
CA ARG A 136 -7.10 -12.34 7.40
C ARG A 136 -7.81 -11.80 8.63
N SER A 137 -8.08 -10.50 8.67
CA SER A 137 -8.79 -9.86 9.77
C SER A 137 -9.61 -8.67 9.30
N SER A 138 -10.93 -8.79 9.34
CA SER A 138 -11.84 -7.69 9.00
C SER A 138 -11.74 -6.53 10.00
N SER A 139 -11.49 -6.80 11.28
CA SER A 139 -11.25 -5.76 12.29
C SER A 139 -9.91 -5.06 12.05
N GLY A 140 -8.87 -5.80 11.66
CA GLY A 140 -7.58 -5.24 11.24
C GLY A 140 -7.74 -4.29 10.05
N ALA A 141 -8.46 -4.73 9.02
CA ALA A 141 -8.77 -3.89 7.86
C ALA A 141 -9.50 -2.60 8.25
N ARG A 142 -10.53 -2.69 9.11
CA ARG A 142 -11.26 -1.52 9.62
C ARG A 142 -10.34 -0.59 10.40
N ALA A 143 -9.45 -1.12 11.23
CA ALA A 143 -8.47 -0.34 11.97
C ALA A 143 -7.52 0.41 11.03
N THR A 144 -7.04 -0.23 9.95
CA THR A 144 -6.16 0.42 8.96
C THR A 144 -6.88 1.54 8.22
N TYR A 145 -8.10 1.32 7.73
CA TYR A 145 -8.88 2.42 7.14
C TYR A 145 -9.20 3.51 8.17
N GLY A 146 -9.50 3.14 9.42
CA GLY A 146 -9.79 4.09 10.49
C GLY A 146 -8.62 5.02 10.79
N LYS A 147 -7.38 4.51 10.76
CA LYS A 147 -6.18 5.34 10.89
C LYS A 147 -6.02 6.36 9.75
N LEU A 148 -6.45 6.01 8.54
CA LEU A 148 -6.26 6.83 7.34
C LEU A 148 -7.41 7.81 7.10
N TYR A 149 -8.65 7.39 7.35
CA TYR A 149 -9.85 8.06 6.85
C TYR A 149 -10.82 8.52 7.93
N LYS A 150 -10.71 8.08 9.18
CA LYS A 150 -11.66 8.49 10.24
C LYS A 150 -11.68 10.01 10.39
N GLY A 151 -12.87 10.60 10.26
CA GLY A 151 -13.07 12.05 10.34
C GLY A 151 -12.65 12.84 9.08
N VAL A 152 -12.14 12.18 8.04
CA VAL A 152 -11.88 12.80 6.74
C VAL A 152 -13.22 13.07 6.05
N ALA A 153 -13.38 14.27 5.46
CA ALA A 153 -14.57 14.64 4.71
C ALA A 153 -14.81 13.66 3.56
N CYS A 154 -15.99 13.05 3.51
CA CYS A 154 -16.33 12.12 2.45
C CYS A 154 -16.65 12.90 1.16
N ARG A 155 -16.14 12.43 0.01
CA ARG A 155 -16.50 12.98 -1.30
C ARG A 155 -17.17 11.94 -2.17
N ASP A 156 -18.25 12.34 -2.79
CA ASP A 156 -19.01 11.50 -3.72
C ASP A 156 -18.12 10.99 -4.86
N ASN A 157 -18.48 9.80 -5.35
CA ASN A 157 -17.86 9.09 -6.46
C ASN A 157 -16.39 8.70 -6.26
N THR A 158 -15.87 8.78 -5.03
CA THR A 158 -14.54 8.27 -4.67
C THR A 158 -14.58 6.77 -4.37
N GLU A 159 -13.45 6.09 -4.53
CA GLU A 159 -13.39 4.64 -4.29
C GLU A 159 -13.77 4.27 -2.84
N MET A 160 -13.37 5.10 -1.88
CA MET A 160 -13.78 4.95 -0.48
C MET A 160 -15.29 5.12 -0.26
N ALA A 161 -15.95 6.06 -0.93
CA ALA A 161 -17.41 6.20 -0.84
C ALA A 161 -18.12 4.95 -1.39
N TRP A 162 -17.65 4.41 -2.52
CA TRP A 162 -18.16 3.14 -3.05
C TRP A 162 -17.91 1.96 -2.11
N ARG A 163 -16.71 1.86 -1.53
CA ARG A 163 -16.37 0.84 -0.52
C ARG A 163 -17.31 0.93 0.68
N TRP A 164 -17.53 2.14 1.21
CA TRP A 164 -18.40 2.34 2.37
C TRP A 164 -19.81 1.79 2.07
N ASN A 165 -20.40 2.15 0.94
CA ASN A 165 -21.72 1.67 0.54
C ASN A 165 -21.79 0.17 0.24
N TYR A 166 -20.71 -0.42 -0.30
CA TYR A 166 -20.63 -1.85 -0.55
C TYR A 166 -20.91 -2.68 0.72
N TYR A 167 -20.47 -2.22 1.89
CA TYR A 167 -20.64 -2.93 3.15
C TYR A 167 -21.87 -2.51 3.96
N THR A 168 -22.47 -1.34 3.72
CA THR A 168 -23.61 -0.81 4.50
C THR A 168 -24.99 -1.21 3.96
N ARG A 169 -25.09 -2.16 3.02
CA ARG A 169 -26.33 -2.62 2.37
C ARG A 169 -27.05 -1.55 1.52
N ASN A 170 -26.45 -0.38 1.30
CA ASN A 170 -26.99 0.70 0.45
C ASN A 170 -26.77 0.48 -1.07
N GLY A 171 -26.35 -0.73 -1.46
CA GLY A 171 -26.02 -1.06 -2.84
C GLY A 171 -24.74 -0.40 -3.32
N SER A 172 -24.35 -0.68 -4.56
CA SER A 172 -23.19 -0.03 -5.19
C SER A 172 -23.55 1.43 -5.49
N SER A 173 -23.20 2.34 -4.57
CA SER A 173 -23.40 3.79 -4.72
C SER A 173 -22.09 4.52 -4.45
N GLY A 174 -21.83 5.56 -5.24
CA GLY A 174 -20.72 6.48 -4.99
C GLY A 174 -21.06 7.61 -4.02
N ARG A 175 -22.30 7.72 -3.52
CA ARG A 175 -22.69 8.83 -2.65
C ARG A 175 -22.23 8.62 -1.22
N CYS A 176 -21.68 9.65 -0.61
CA CYS A 176 -21.33 9.66 0.80
C CYS A 176 -22.58 9.53 1.69
N PRO A 177 -22.65 8.51 2.56
CA PRO A 177 -23.73 8.37 3.53
C PRO A 177 -23.76 9.51 4.55
N GLU A 178 -22.57 10.02 4.92
CA GLU A 178 -22.38 11.09 5.89
C GLU A 178 -21.33 12.09 5.40
N THR A 179 -21.18 13.22 6.10
CA THR A 179 -20.23 14.28 5.73
C THR A 179 -18.76 13.90 5.90
N VAL A 180 -18.47 12.93 6.77
CA VAL A 180 -17.13 12.41 7.07
C VAL A 180 -17.20 10.89 7.19
N PHE A 181 -16.08 10.19 7.00
CA PHE A 181 -16.03 8.75 7.24
C PHE A 181 -16.07 8.43 8.75
N THR A 182 -17.08 7.66 9.16
CA THR A 182 -17.37 7.30 10.56
C THR A 182 -17.44 5.80 10.80
N GLU A 183 -17.48 4.98 9.74
CA GLU A 183 -17.71 3.54 9.77
C GLU A 183 -16.59 2.70 10.39
N PHE A 184 -15.49 3.35 10.79
CA PHE A 184 -14.32 2.73 11.37
C PHE A 184 -14.33 2.68 12.91
N THR A 185 -15.44 3.05 13.55
CA THR A 185 -15.62 2.83 15.00
C THR A 185 -15.91 1.37 15.28
N ASP A 186 -15.45 0.86 16.43
CA ASP A 186 -15.64 -0.52 16.88
C ASP A 186 -17.12 -0.90 17.05
#